data_AF-A0A7X6UP14-F1
#
_entry.id   AF-A0A7X6UP14-F1
#
_cell.length_a   1.000
_cell.length_b   1.000
_cell.length_c   1.000
_cell.angle_alpha   90.00
_cell.angle_beta   90.00
_cell.angle_gamma   90.00
#
_symmetry.space_group_name_H-M   'P 1'
#
loop_
_entity.id
_entity.type
_entity.pdbx_description
1 polymer ?
#
loop_
_entity_poly.entity_id
_entity_poly.type
_entity_poly.pdbx_seq_one_letter_code
_entity_poly.pdbx_strand_id
1 'polypeptide(L)'
;MNMIKKFIEQWTRSDLDDEAEPKPSSPFLYEEHRVKFDHDMSILGDESEIQEERVQKKAEREVRDAAKDSLKQLHVIQKGRCPRCGAYLHQHFFSSICNDCGWHTYETPRKGPVRIHLSNSRELIEGDRCYVLKTGEVLVIQNEVVFARIPSEAVSWIEYVWKPDEIEQRYKQAMGRLKISCGWCTGDVDPEKDGFHLVHSAFGSTQERYCFCSDECYEAFRKMYPARVHRNCYERSCVDCDLCDKRYPEGGDCILTFMKDFLATPGRKKKDE
;
A
#
# COMPACT_ATOMS: atom_id res chain seq x y z
N MET A 1 27.73 -39.67 2.29
CA MET A 1 27.70 -39.02 0.94
C MET A 1 27.53 -39.98 -0.25
N ASN A 2 27.46 -41.31 -0.07
CA ASN A 2 27.25 -42.26 -1.19
C ASN A 2 25.82 -42.79 -1.37
N MET A 3 24.89 -42.51 -0.45
CA MET A 3 23.47 -42.89 -0.62
C MET A 3 22.66 -41.87 -1.42
N ILE A 4 22.97 -40.58 -1.28
CA ILE A 4 22.25 -39.51 -1.99
C ILE A 4 22.56 -39.53 -3.50
N LYS A 5 23.80 -39.88 -3.90
CA LYS A 5 24.15 -40.05 -5.32
C LYS A 5 23.42 -41.24 -5.97
N LYS A 6 23.25 -42.36 -5.26
CA LYS A 6 22.48 -43.51 -5.76
C LYS A 6 20.98 -43.21 -5.90
N PHE A 7 20.43 -42.39 -5.01
CA PHE A 7 19.02 -42.00 -5.08
C PHE A 7 18.74 -41.04 -6.24
N ILE A 8 19.69 -40.14 -6.54
CA ILE A 8 19.60 -39.22 -7.69
C ILE A 8 19.81 -39.97 -9.01
N GLU A 9 20.73 -40.94 -9.08
CA GLU A 9 20.91 -41.80 -10.27
C GLU A 9 19.74 -42.75 -10.53
N GLN A 10 18.96 -43.11 -9.50
CA GLN A 10 17.78 -43.96 -9.66
C GLN A 10 16.57 -43.19 -10.17
N TRP A 11 16.45 -41.89 -9.83
CA TRP A 11 15.42 -40.99 -10.35
C TRP A 11 15.74 -40.42 -11.73
N THR A 12 17.01 -40.30 -12.11
CA THR A 12 17.40 -39.83 -13.46
C THR A 12 17.42 -40.93 -14.52
N ARG A 13 17.18 -42.19 -14.14
CA ARG A 13 17.13 -43.34 -15.06
C ARG A 13 15.72 -43.89 -15.31
N SER A 14 14.70 -43.41 -14.59
CA SER A 14 13.29 -43.80 -14.82
C SER A 14 12.55 -42.92 -15.83
N ASP A 15 13.16 -41.83 -16.30
CA ASP A 15 12.49 -40.79 -17.11
C ASP A 15 13.03 -40.75 -18.55
N LEU A 16 13.56 -41.86 -19.07
CA LEU A 16 14.02 -41.97 -20.47
C LEU A 16 13.50 -43.21 -21.21
N ASP A 17 12.42 -43.81 -20.72
CA ASP A 17 11.59 -44.73 -21.49
C ASP A 17 10.17 -44.15 -21.61
N ASP A 18 10.06 -42.92 -22.13
CA ASP A 18 8.88 -42.58 -22.94
C ASP A 18 9.04 -43.35 -24.25
N GLU A 19 8.63 -44.63 -24.22
CA GLU A 19 8.26 -45.34 -25.43
C GLU A 19 7.31 -44.43 -26.20
N ALA A 20 7.80 -43.88 -27.31
CA ALA A 20 6.96 -43.29 -28.32
C ALA A 20 5.86 -44.30 -28.62
N GLU A 21 4.63 -43.99 -28.20
CA GLU A 21 3.46 -44.77 -28.56
C GLU A 21 3.55 -45.11 -30.05
N PRO A 22 3.34 -46.37 -30.45
CA PRO A 22 3.33 -46.71 -31.86
C PRO A 22 2.18 -45.94 -32.48
N LYS A 23 2.49 -44.82 -33.16
CA LYS A 23 1.55 -44.13 -34.03
C LYS A 23 0.90 -45.21 -34.88
N PRO A 24 -0.41 -45.46 -34.78
CA PRO A 24 -1.04 -46.44 -35.63
C PRO A 24 -0.89 -45.92 -37.05
N SER A 25 -0.02 -46.58 -37.82
CA SER A 25 0.07 -46.45 -39.26
C SER A 25 -1.20 -47.04 -39.85
N SER A 26 -2.29 -46.28 -39.76
CA SER A 26 -3.43 -46.45 -40.64
C SER A 26 -3.26 -45.48 -41.81
N PRO A 27 -2.67 -45.92 -42.94
CA PRO A 27 -2.99 -45.25 -44.19
C PRO A 27 -4.48 -45.53 -44.47
N PHE A 28 -5.20 -44.56 -45.00
CA PHE A 28 -6.65 -44.58 -45.26
C PHE A 28 -7.58 -44.14 -44.12
N LEU A 29 -7.32 -42.98 -43.53
CA LEU A 29 -8.44 -42.05 -43.32
C LEU A 29 -8.62 -41.28 -44.62
N TYR A 30 -9.75 -41.51 -45.31
CA TYR A 30 -10.19 -40.66 -46.41
C TYR A 30 -10.10 -39.18 -45.96
N GLU A 31 -9.70 -38.27 -46.84
CA GLU A 31 -9.52 -36.84 -46.55
C GLU A 31 -10.71 -36.25 -45.75
N GLU A 32 -11.92 -36.71 -46.06
CA GLU A 32 -13.17 -36.35 -45.37
C GLU A 32 -13.19 -36.69 -43.87
N HIS A 33 -12.54 -37.78 -43.44
CA HIS A 33 -12.46 -38.18 -42.05
C HIS A 33 -11.42 -37.39 -41.26
N ARG A 34 -10.34 -36.91 -41.92
CA ARG A 34 -9.38 -36.00 -41.28
C ARG A 34 -9.97 -34.61 -41.09
N VAL A 35 -10.68 -34.11 -42.11
CA VAL A 35 -11.42 -32.84 -42.01
C VAL A 35 -12.50 -32.92 -40.92
N LYS A 36 -13.22 -34.03 -40.80
CA LYS A 36 -14.15 -34.24 -39.67
C LYS A 36 -13.43 -34.31 -38.33
N PHE A 37 -12.33 -35.04 -38.22
CA PHE A 37 -11.58 -35.16 -36.97
C PHE A 37 -11.00 -33.81 -36.52
N ASP A 38 -10.44 -33.02 -37.44
CA ASP A 38 -9.93 -31.68 -37.16
C ASP A 38 -11.07 -30.71 -36.82
N HIS A 39 -12.23 -30.83 -37.47
CA HIS A 39 -13.43 -30.05 -37.14
C HIS A 39 -13.97 -30.42 -35.75
N ASP A 40 -14.07 -31.70 -35.41
CA ASP A 40 -14.52 -32.20 -34.12
C ASP A 40 -13.54 -31.83 -32.99
N MET A 41 -12.22 -31.89 -33.26
CA MET A 41 -11.17 -31.39 -32.37
C MET A 41 -11.25 -29.87 -32.17
N SER A 42 -11.54 -29.09 -33.22
CA SER A 42 -11.73 -27.64 -33.11
C SER A 42 -12.96 -27.30 -32.28
N ILE A 43 -14.08 -28.03 -32.46
CA ILE A 43 -15.30 -27.82 -31.66
C ILE A 43 -15.06 -28.12 -30.18
N LEU A 44 -14.28 -29.17 -29.85
CA LEU A 44 -13.98 -29.54 -28.47
C LEU A 44 -12.94 -28.63 -27.81
N GLY A 45 -11.93 -28.16 -28.55
CA GLY A 45 -10.91 -27.22 -28.06
C GLY A 45 -11.46 -25.83 -27.77
N ASP A 46 -12.34 -25.34 -28.65
CA ASP A 46 -12.95 -24.01 -28.53
C ASP A 46 -13.84 -23.90 -27.28
N GLU A 47 -14.62 -24.94 -26.93
CA GLU A 47 -15.45 -24.89 -25.73
C GLU A 47 -14.63 -24.88 -24.43
N SER A 48 -13.53 -25.65 -24.36
CA SER A 48 -12.65 -25.64 -23.19
C SER A 48 -11.86 -24.33 -23.05
N GLU A 49 -11.28 -23.80 -24.13
CA GLU A 49 -10.56 -22.52 -24.09
C GLU A 49 -11.50 -21.35 -23.75
N ILE A 50 -12.72 -21.34 -24.30
CA ILE A 50 -13.73 -20.32 -23.96
C ILE A 50 -14.14 -20.43 -22.49
N GLN A 51 -14.23 -21.64 -21.93
CA GLN A 51 -14.52 -21.83 -20.51
C GLN A 51 -13.35 -21.39 -19.63
N GLU A 52 -12.11 -21.73 -19.98
CA GLU A 52 -10.90 -21.29 -19.27
C GLU A 52 -10.75 -19.77 -19.30
N GLU A 53 -10.92 -19.14 -20.46
CA GLU A 53 -10.86 -17.68 -20.60
C GLU A 53 -11.98 -16.99 -19.79
N ARG A 54 -13.17 -17.59 -19.72
CA ARG A 54 -14.28 -17.11 -18.87
C ARG A 54 -13.96 -17.26 -17.38
N VAL A 55 -13.35 -18.37 -16.97
CA VAL A 55 -12.94 -18.61 -15.57
C VAL A 55 -11.83 -17.64 -15.19
N GLN A 56 -10.84 -17.43 -16.06
CA GLN A 56 -9.76 -16.48 -15.85
C GLN A 56 -10.28 -15.04 -15.76
N LYS A 57 -11.19 -14.62 -16.66
CA LYS A 57 -11.85 -13.31 -16.59
C LYS A 57 -12.67 -13.14 -15.31
N LYS A 58 -13.33 -14.20 -14.83
CA LYS A 58 -14.04 -14.17 -13.52
C LYS A 58 -13.06 -14.03 -12.36
N ALA A 59 -11.98 -14.80 -12.34
CA ALA A 59 -10.95 -14.71 -11.31
C ALA A 59 -10.30 -13.33 -11.28
N GLU A 60 -9.94 -12.77 -12.44
CA GLU A 60 -9.41 -11.40 -12.52
C GLU A 60 -10.40 -10.35 -12.03
N ARG A 61 -11.69 -10.53 -12.32
CA ARG A 61 -12.74 -9.62 -11.85
C ARG A 61 -12.87 -9.68 -10.33
N GLU A 62 -12.87 -10.88 -9.75
CA GLU A 62 -12.90 -11.07 -8.29
C GLU A 62 -11.67 -10.47 -7.62
N VAL A 63 -10.48 -10.64 -8.20
CA VAL A 63 -9.25 -10.00 -7.71
C VAL A 63 -9.37 -8.47 -7.76
N ARG A 64 -9.88 -7.91 -8.86
CA ARG A 64 -10.08 -6.45 -8.97
C ARG A 64 -11.10 -5.95 -7.96
N ASP A 65 -12.17 -6.68 -7.71
CA ASP A 65 -13.21 -6.27 -6.77
C ASP A 65 -12.73 -6.41 -5.31
N ALA A 66 -12.00 -7.48 -4.97
CA ALA A 66 -11.32 -7.63 -3.69
C ALA A 66 -10.27 -6.54 -3.45
N ALA A 67 -9.54 -6.14 -4.49
CA ALA A 67 -8.58 -5.04 -4.42
C ALA A 67 -9.30 -3.68 -4.18
N LYS A 68 -10.40 -3.41 -4.89
CA LYS A 68 -11.22 -2.20 -4.65
C LYS A 68 -11.72 -2.16 -3.22
N ASP A 69 -12.20 -3.27 -2.68
CA ASP A 69 -12.73 -3.31 -1.32
C ASP A 69 -11.62 -3.14 -0.28
N SER A 70 -10.44 -3.71 -0.52
CA SER A 70 -9.25 -3.46 0.30
C SER A 70 -8.86 -1.99 0.30
N LEU A 71 -8.87 -1.32 -0.87
CA LEU A 71 -8.58 0.11 -0.97
C LEU A 71 -9.63 0.97 -0.25
N LYS A 72 -10.91 0.62 -0.36
CA LYS A 72 -11.97 1.30 0.41
C LYS A 72 -11.73 1.19 1.91
N GLN A 73 -11.39 -0.01 2.40
CA GLN A 73 -11.11 -0.22 3.82
C GLN A 73 -9.91 0.62 4.29
N LEU A 74 -8.83 0.65 3.51
CA LEU A 74 -7.67 1.50 3.80
C LEU A 74 -8.02 2.98 3.86
N HIS A 75 -8.85 3.47 2.93
CA HIS A 75 -9.31 4.86 2.93
C HIS A 75 -10.15 5.21 4.17
N VAL A 76 -11.01 4.29 4.60
CA VAL A 76 -11.84 4.45 5.80
C VAL A 76 -10.95 4.49 7.05
N ILE A 77 -9.93 3.63 7.13
CA ILE A 77 -8.94 3.63 8.22
C ILE A 77 -8.12 4.92 8.22
N GLN A 78 -7.69 5.43 7.06
CA GLN A 78 -6.97 6.71 6.94
C GLN A 78 -7.80 7.90 7.46
N LYS A 79 -9.13 7.82 7.34
CA LYS A 79 -10.06 8.80 7.91
C LYS A 79 -10.35 8.58 9.41
N GLY A 80 -9.67 7.64 10.07
CA GLY A 80 -9.86 7.32 11.49
C GLY A 80 -11.21 6.64 11.78
N ARG A 81 -11.74 5.88 10.82
CA ARG A 81 -13.05 5.22 10.91
C ARG A 81 -12.91 3.71 10.79
N CYS A 82 -13.77 2.97 11.49
CA CYS A 82 -13.75 1.52 11.47
C CYS A 82 -14.28 1.00 10.12
N PRO A 83 -13.56 0.11 9.42
CA PRO A 83 -14.02 -0.45 8.14
C PRO A 83 -15.27 -1.35 8.28
N ARG A 84 -15.57 -1.83 9.49
CA ARG A 84 -16.70 -2.73 9.76
C ARG A 84 -17.98 -2.01 10.17
N CYS A 85 -17.90 -1.06 11.12
CA CYS A 85 -19.08 -0.37 11.67
C CYS A 85 -19.11 1.15 11.42
N GLY A 86 -18.03 1.74 10.88
CA GLY A 86 -17.95 3.20 10.64
C GLY A 86 -17.74 4.06 11.88
N ALA A 87 -17.60 3.48 13.08
CA ALA A 87 -17.27 4.21 14.31
C ALA A 87 -15.87 4.84 14.28
N TYR A 88 -15.55 5.70 15.24
CA TYR A 88 -14.19 6.22 15.41
C TYR A 88 -13.21 5.09 15.78
N LEU A 89 -12.07 5.05 15.09
CA LEU A 89 -10.95 4.19 15.45
C LEU A 89 -10.04 4.89 16.45
N HIS A 90 -9.66 4.18 17.50
CA HIS A 90 -8.57 4.61 18.35
C HIS A 90 -7.26 4.06 17.78
N GLN A 91 -6.35 4.96 17.41
CA GLN A 91 -5.04 4.62 16.86
C GLN A 91 -3.98 4.66 17.97
N HIS A 92 -3.36 3.53 18.23
CA HIS A 92 -2.16 3.38 19.05
C HIS A 92 -0.93 3.22 18.13
N PHE A 93 0.28 3.33 18.68
CA PHE A 93 1.53 3.23 17.89
C PHE A 93 1.64 1.92 17.07
N PHE A 94 1.07 0.82 17.57
CA PHE A 94 1.19 -0.52 16.97
C PHE A 94 -0.14 -1.17 16.63
N SER A 95 -1.26 -0.50 16.91
CA SER A 95 -2.59 -1.08 16.70
C SER A 95 -3.64 -0.03 16.42
N SER A 96 -4.64 -0.40 15.63
CA SER A 96 -5.88 0.36 15.51
C SER A 96 -7.00 -0.52 16.01
N ILE A 97 -7.77 -0.03 16.99
CA ILE A 97 -8.83 -0.80 17.65
C ILE A 97 -10.12 0.02 17.58
N CYS A 98 -11.22 -0.65 17.21
CA CYS A 98 -12.56 -0.09 17.27
C CYS A 98 -13.20 -0.46 18.60
N ASN A 99 -13.58 0.54 19.38
CA ASN A 99 -14.23 0.34 20.68
C ASN A 99 -15.64 -0.26 20.56
N ASP A 100 -16.33 -0.01 19.44
CA ASP A 100 -17.74 -0.42 19.29
C ASP A 100 -17.90 -1.86 18.81
N CYS A 101 -17.09 -2.30 17.84
CA CYS A 101 -17.23 -3.63 17.24
C CYS A 101 -16.03 -4.57 17.47
N GLY A 102 -15.00 -4.10 18.19
CA GLY A 102 -13.80 -4.90 18.50
C GLY A 102 -12.92 -5.22 17.30
N TRP A 103 -13.20 -4.65 16.12
CA TRP A 103 -12.30 -4.77 14.97
C TRP A 103 -10.94 -4.20 15.33
N HIS A 104 -9.90 -4.95 15.02
CA HIS A 104 -8.54 -4.54 15.31
C HIS A 104 -7.59 -4.95 14.19
N THR A 105 -6.53 -4.18 14.05
CA THR A 105 -5.34 -4.53 13.30
C THR A 105 -4.14 -4.11 14.12
N TYR A 106 -3.11 -4.95 14.17
CA TYR A 106 -1.91 -4.67 14.93
C TYR A 106 -0.68 -5.22 14.22
N GLU A 107 0.46 -4.58 14.46
CA GLU A 107 1.77 -5.09 14.05
C GLU A 107 2.34 -6.01 15.15
N THR A 108 3.15 -6.99 14.76
CA THR A 108 3.93 -7.84 15.66
C THR A 108 5.38 -7.34 15.73
N PRO A 109 6.13 -7.62 16.83
CA PRO A 109 7.53 -7.23 16.96
C PRO A 109 8.40 -7.81 15.84
N ARG A 110 9.45 -7.09 15.44
CA ARG A 110 10.34 -7.54 14.35
C ARG A 110 11.60 -8.23 14.87
N LYS A 111 12.13 -7.76 16.00
CA LYS A 111 13.34 -8.26 16.68
C LYS A 111 13.03 -8.86 18.04
N GLY A 112 11.87 -8.53 18.61
CA GLY A 112 11.39 -9.09 19.87
C GLY A 112 10.87 -10.52 19.69
N PRO A 113 11.13 -11.43 20.64
CA PRO A 113 10.61 -12.79 20.56
C PRO A 113 9.10 -12.83 20.77
N VAL A 114 8.49 -13.88 20.27
CA VAL A 114 7.11 -14.27 20.54
C VAL A 114 7.12 -15.48 21.46
N ARG A 115 6.30 -15.43 22.50
CA ARG A 115 6.19 -16.46 23.52
C ARG A 115 4.77 -17.00 23.53
N ILE A 116 4.64 -18.30 23.31
CA ILE A 116 3.34 -18.98 23.31
C ILE A 116 3.22 -19.80 24.58
N HIS A 117 2.18 -19.47 25.35
CA HIS A 117 1.86 -20.13 26.60
C HIS A 117 0.83 -21.23 26.32
N LEU A 118 1.16 -22.45 26.74
CA LEU A 118 0.30 -23.61 26.54
C LEU A 118 -0.72 -23.75 27.69
N SER A 119 -1.92 -24.23 27.39
CA SER A 119 -3.03 -24.32 28.36
C SER A 119 -2.77 -25.28 29.52
N ASN A 120 -2.04 -26.36 29.25
CA ASN A 120 -1.87 -27.49 30.17
C ASN A 120 -0.42 -27.68 30.66
N SER A 121 0.49 -26.79 30.29
CA SER A 121 1.89 -26.87 30.73
C SER A 121 2.43 -25.48 31.04
N ARG A 122 3.40 -25.42 31.95
CA ARG A 122 4.21 -24.21 32.17
C ARG A 122 5.32 -24.07 31.13
N GLU A 123 5.36 -24.96 30.15
CA GLU A 123 6.33 -24.89 29.08
C GLU A 123 5.95 -23.77 28.13
N LEU A 124 6.98 -23.05 27.73
CA LEU A 124 6.87 -21.90 26.86
C LEU A 124 7.55 -22.25 25.55
N ILE A 125 6.83 -22.02 24.44
CA ILE A 125 7.43 -22.10 23.11
C ILE A 125 7.82 -20.68 22.70
N GLU A 126 9.13 -20.44 22.63
CA GLU A 126 9.69 -19.17 22.17
C GLU A 126 10.11 -19.26 20.70
N GLY A 127 9.75 -18.25 19.91
CA GLY A 127 10.16 -18.12 18.53
C GLY A 127 10.32 -16.66 18.12
N ASP A 128 10.74 -16.42 16.89
CA ASP A 128 10.94 -15.07 16.35
C ASP A 128 9.61 -14.45 15.89
N ARG A 129 8.72 -15.26 15.32
CA ARG A 129 7.39 -14.83 14.84
C ARG A 129 6.35 -15.93 15.06
N CYS A 130 5.08 -15.55 15.11
CA CYS A 130 3.98 -16.49 15.03
C CYS A 130 2.93 -16.06 14.01
N TYR A 131 2.23 -17.05 13.44
CA TYR A 131 1.08 -16.83 12.56
C TYR A 131 -0.09 -17.66 13.05
N VAL A 132 -1.23 -17.01 13.26
CA VAL A 132 -2.49 -17.68 13.59
C VAL A 132 -3.23 -17.96 12.29
N LEU A 133 -3.43 -19.24 11.99
CA LEU A 133 -4.17 -19.67 10.81
C LEU A 133 -5.67 -19.47 11.01
N LYS A 134 -6.43 -19.47 9.91
CA LYS A 134 -7.91 -19.42 9.96
C LYS A 134 -8.52 -20.59 10.72
N THR A 135 -7.83 -21.72 10.77
CA THR A 135 -8.20 -22.93 11.53
C THR A 135 -7.99 -22.75 13.05
N GLY A 136 -7.37 -21.66 13.48
CA GLY A 136 -7.02 -21.38 14.88
C GLY A 136 -5.67 -21.96 15.31
N GLU A 137 -5.02 -22.76 14.46
CA GLU A 137 -3.69 -23.29 14.73
C GLU A 137 -2.62 -22.19 14.68
N VAL A 138 -1.58 -22.33 15.50
CA VAL A 138 -0.50 -21.35 15.59
C VAL A 138 0.79 -21.94 15.04
N LEU A 139 1.36 -21.28 14.05
CA LEU A 139 2.68 -21.59 13.50
C LEU A 139 3.72 -20.69 14.15
N VAL A 140 4.79 -21.30 14.65
CA VAL A 140 5.93 -20.60 15.26
C VAL A 140 7.11 -20.67 14.31
N ILE A 141 7.69 -19.52 14.00
CA ILE A 141 8.88 -19.42 13.16
C ILE A 141 10.08 -19.08 14.03
N GLN A 142 11.18 -19.78 13.79
CA GLN A 142 12.49 -19.49 14.35
C GLN A 142 13.55 -19.66 13.28
N ASN A 143 14.47 -18.70 13.14
CA ASN A 143 15.51 -18.71 12.09
C ASN A 143 14.96 -18.96 10.68
N GLU A 144 13.84 -18.29 10.33
CA GLU A 144 13.15 -18.42 9.04
C GLU A 144 12.59 -19.83 8.72
N VAL A 145 12.54 -20.73 9.70
CA VAL A 145 11.94 -22.07 9.58
C VAL A 145 10.76 -22.21 10.53
N VAL A 146 9.72 -22.92 10.10
CA VAL A 146 8.61 -23.30 10.99
C VAL A 146 9.15 -24.30 12.01
N PHE A 147 9.31 -23.84 13.24
CA PHE A 147 9.85 -24.60 14.36
C PHE A 147 8.77 -25.45 15.04
N ALA A 148 7.55 -24.90 15.16
CA ALA A 148 6.45 -25.60 15.81
C ALA A 148 5.10 -25.27 15.16
N ARG A 149 4.21 -26.26 15.11
CA ARG A 149 2.79 -26.10 14.80
C ARG A 149 1.99 -26.53 16.03
N ILE A 150 1.24 -25.60 16.59
CA ILE A 150 0.51 -25.81 17.85
C ILE A 150 -1.00 -25.79 17.54
N PRO A 151 -1.74 -26.82 17.95
CA PRO A 151 -3.19 -26.84 17.78
C PRO A 151 -3.86 -25.75 18.63
N SER A 152 -4.99 -25.22 18.17
CA SER A 152 -5.72 -24.14 18.84
C SER A 152 -6.07 -24.45 20.29
N GLU A 153 -6.46 -25.69 20.58
CA GLU A 153 -6.86 -26.15 21.92
C GLU A 153 -5.71 -26.12 22.94
N ALA A 154 -4.47 -26.24 22.46
CA ALA A 154 -3.29 -26.26 23.32
C ALA A 154 -2.77 -24.85 23.64
N VAL A 155 -3.21 -23.81 22.92
CA VAL A 155 -2.75 -22.43 23.12
C VAL A 155 -3.62 -21.73 24.15
N SER A 156 -2.99 -21.20 25.20
CA SER A 156 -3.67 -20.36 26.18
C SER A 156 -3.70 -18.90 25.70
N TRP A 157 -2.52 -18.32 25.50
CA TRP A 157 -2.37 -16.96 25.00
C TRP A 157 -0.99 -16.76 24.35
N ILE A 158 -0.88 -15.69 23.56
CA ILE A 158 0.33 -15.34 22.83
C ILE A 158 0.85 -14.01 23.38
N GLU A 159 2.11 -14.01 23.81
CA GLU A 159 2.81 -12.85 24.32
C GLU A 159 3.77 -12.31 23.25
N TYR A 160 3.61 -11.03 22.91
CA TYR A 160 4.52 -10.32 22.02
C TYR A 160 5.50 -9.48 22.85
N VAL A 161 6.76 -9.90 22.91
CA VAL A 161 7.78 -9.22 23.72
C VAL A 161 8.43 -8.13 22.89
N TRP A 162 7.98 -6.88 23.07
CA TRP A 162 8.57 -5.73 22.40
C TRP A 162 9.88 -5.30 23.08
N LYS A 163 10.96 -5.21 22.31
CA LYS A 163 12.21 -4.63 22.81
C LYS A 163 12.07 -3.10 22.93
N PRO A 164 12.63 -2.48 23.98
CA PRO A 164 12.53 -1.03 24.19
C PRO A 164 13.06 -0.23 22.98
N ASP A 165 14.14 -0.69 22.36
CA ASP A 165 14.72 -0.06 21.17
C ASP A 165 13.74 -0.01 19.98
N GLU A 166 12.92 -1.04 19.80
CA GLU A 166 11.92 -1.07 18.71
C GLU A 166 10.79 -0.08 18.97
N ILE A 167 10.38 0.01 20.24
CA ILE A 167 9.37 0.97 20.69
C ILE A 167 9.87 2.39 20.45
N GLU A 168 11.10 2.69 20.86
CA GLU A 168 11.70 4.01 20.70
C GLU A 168 11.90 4.38 19.23
N GLN A 169 12.40 3.45 18.40
CA GLN A 169 12.59 3.69 16.98
C GLN A 169 11.26 4.02 16.27
N ARG A 170 10.19 3.30 16.59
CA ARG A 170 8.86 3.57 16.03
C ARG A 170 8.23 4.81 16.61
N TYR A 171 8.43 5.11 17.89
CA TYR A 171 8.03 6.37 18.50
C TYR A 171 8.66 7.55 17.75
N LYS A 172 9.96 7.49 17.47
CA LYS A 172 10.66 8.51 16.65
C LYS A 172 10.08 8.63 15.24
N GLN A 173 9.74 7.52 14.59
CA GLN A 173 9.10 7.54 13.26
C GLN A 173 7.69 8.13 13.28
N ALA A 174 6.88 7.78 14.29
CA ALA A 174 5.52 8.28 14.45
C ALA A 174 5.52 9.78 14.78
N MET A 175 6.38 10.21 15.71
CA MET A 175 6.59 11.62 16.01
C MET A 175 7.16 12.36 14.79
N GLY A 176 8.09 11.77 14.04
CA GLY A 176 8.60 12.35 12.79
C GLY A 176 7.52 12.65 11.75
N ARG A 177 6.47 11.83 11.67
CA ARG A 177 5.32 12.09 10.78
C ARG A 177 4.36 13.16 11.29
N LEU A 178 4.34 13.37 12.61
CA LEU A 178 3.52 14.39 13.26
C LEU A 178 4.24 15.74 13.38
N LYS A 179 5.57 15.74 13.27
CA LYS A 179 6.38 16.94 13.27
C LYS A 179 6.10 17.76 12.02
N ILE A 180 5.80 19.03 12.24
CA ILE A 180 5.66 20.02 11.20
C ILE A 180 7.07 20.41 10.76
N SER A 181 7.38 20.34 9.47
CA SER A 181 8.69 20.74 8.95
C SER A 181 8.68 22.21 8.50
N CYS A 182 9.83 22.87 8.67
CA CYS A 182 10.00 24.26 8.28
C CYS A 182 9.98 24.39 6.75
N GLY A 183 9.19 25.32 6.23
CA GLY A 183 9.07 25.60 4.79
C GLY A 183 10.34 26.17 4.15
N TRP A 184 11.33 26.59 4.95
CA TRP A 184 12.59 27.14 4.46
C TRP A 184 13.77 26.17 4.70
N CYS A 185 14.07 25.86 5.96
CA CYS A 185 15.24 25.03 6.31
C CYS A 185 14.93 23.53 6.41
N THR A 186 13.67 23.10 6.24
CA THR A 186 13.19 21.71 6.41
C THR A 186 13.38 21.10 7.81
N GLY A 187 13.87 21.88 8.78
CA GLY A 187 14.04 21.45 10.16
C GLY A 187 12.71 21.28 10.90
N ASP A 188 12.77 20.64 12.07
CA ASP A 188 11.62 20.45 12.95
C ASP A 188 11.08 21.80 13.45
N VAL A 189 9.76 21.98 13.36
CA VAL A 189 9.06 23.18 13.83
C VAL A 189 8.24 22.84 15.06
N ASP A 190 8.43 23.62 16.11
CA ASP A 190 7.65 23.56 17.33
C ASP A 190 6.70 24.76 17.39
N PRO A 191 5.36 24.56 17.37
CA PRO A 191 4.38 25.64 17.43
C PRO A 191 4.40 26.44 18.73
N GLU A 192 4.93 25.89 19.82
CA GLU A 192 4.99 26.57 21.12
C GLU A 192 6.24 27.44 21.28
N LYS A 193 7.19 27.33 20.35
CA LYS A 193 8.43 28.11 20.38
C LYS A 193 8.21 29.53 19.88
N ASP A 194 8.80 30.49 20.57
CA ASP A 194 8.80 31.90 20.16
C ASP A 194 9.52 32.08 18.80
N GLY A 195 8.93 32.88 17.92
CA GLY A 195 9.36 33.03 16.51
C GLY A 195 8.79 31.99 15.53
N PHE A 196 7.79 31.20 15.94
CA PHE A 196 7.01 30.36 15.03
C PHE A 196 6.08 31.21 14.14
N HIS A 197 6.17 31.03 12.82
CA HIS A 197 5.27 31.67 11.86
C HIS A 197 4.50 30.65 11.03
N LEU A 198 3.18 30.75 11.03
CA LEU A 198 2.30 30.05 10.10
C LEU A 198 1.81 31.04 9.03
N VAL A 199 2.17 30.79 7.78
CA VAL A 199 1.91 31.72 6.67
C VAL A 199 1.14 31.03 5.56
N HIS A 200 0.10 31.70 5.08
CA HIS A 200 -0.58 31.33 3.85
C HIS A 200 0.05 32.08 2.68
N SER A 201 0.76 31.36 1.82
CA SER A 201 1.39 31.91 0.64
C SER A 201 0.57 31.53 -0.59
N ALA A 202 0.16 32.52 -1.38
CA ALA A 202 -0.44 32.27 -2.69
C ALA A 202 0.59 32.42 -3.82
N PHE A 203 0.74 31.36 -4.60
CA PHE A 203 1.58 31.28 -5.79
C PHE A 203 0.67 31.10 -7.01
N GLY A 204 0.51 32.15 -7.83
CA GLY A 204 -0.44 32.11 -8.94
C GLY A 204 -1.87 31.86 -8.43
N SER A 205 -2.49 30.75 -8.83
CA SER A 205 -3.86 30.34 -8.43
C SER A 205 -3.94 29.35 -7.27
N THR A 206 -2.80 28.91 -6.70
CA THR A 206 -2.78 27.99 -5.55
C THR A 206 -2.41 28.72 -4.27
N GLN A 207 -3.11 28.38 -3.18
CA GLN A 207 -2.78 28.84 -1.84
C GLN A 207 -2.21 27.67 -1.03
N GLU A 208 -1.00 27.85 -0.52
CA GLU A 208 -0.27 26.85 0.25
C GLU A 208 0.00 27.36 1.66
N ARG A 209 0.19 26.43 2.60
CA ARG A 209 0.47 26.72 4.01
C ARG A 209 1.92 26.36 4.31
N TYR A 210 2.68 27.33 4.78
CA TYR A 210 4.06 27.15 5.20
C TYR A 210 4.19 27.44 6.69
N CYS A 211 4.99 26.64 7.37
CA CYS A 211 5.35 26.82 8.77
C CYS A 211 6.83 27.17 8.85
N PHE A 212 7.24 28.12 9.67
CA PHE A 212 8.65 28.51 9.83
C PHE A 212 9.09 28.37 11.29
N CYS A 213 10.30 27.85 11.50
CA CYS A 213 10.85 27.57 12.82
C CYS A 213 11.46 28.81 13.53
N SER A 214 11.67 29.90 12.80
CA SER A 214 12.23 31.15 13.31
C SER A 214 11.88 32.33 12.42
N ASP A 215 11.97 33.54 12.98
CA ASP A 215 11.82 34.81 12.26
C ASP A 215 12.79 34.90 11.07
N GLU A 216 14.03 34.45 11.24
CA GLU A 216 15.04 34.46 10.17
C GLU A 216 14.63 33.61 8.97
N CYS A 217 14.05 32.43 9.22
CA CYS A 217 13.57 31.54 8.15
C CYS A 217 12.36 32.16 7.43
N TYR A 218 11.48 32.81 8.18
CA TYR A 218 10.34 33.53 7.62
C TYR A 218 10.77 34.72 6.77
N GLU A 219 11.70 35.54 7.26
CA GLU A 219 12.24 36.67 6.51
C GLU A 219 12.99 36.24 5.25
N ALA A 220 13.79 35.18 5.33
CA ALA A 220 14.49 34.63 4.17
C ALA A 220 13.49 34.18 3.10
N PHE A 221 12.42 33.48 3.51
CA PHE A 221 11.34 33.10 2.62
C PHE A 221 10.64 34.32 1.99
N ARG A 222 10.30 35.35 2.78
CA ARG A 222 9.66 36.58 2.28
C ARG A 222 10.55 37.36 1.31
N LYS A 223 11.86 37.38 1.52
CA LYS A 223 12.83 38.06 0.63
C LYS A 223 12.96 37.33 -0.70
N MET A 224 12.95 36.00 -0.69
CA MET A 224 13.17 35.17 -1.88
C MET A 224 11.90 34.93 -2.69
N TYR A 225 10.76 34.77 -2.01
CA TYR A 225 9.47 34.54 -2.63
C TYR A 225 8.55 35.73 -2.35
N PRO A 226 8.32 36.62 -3.33
CA PRO A 226 7.33 37.69 -3.24
C PRO A 226 5.93 37.08 -3.35
N ALA A 227 5.53 36.36 -2.29
CA ALA A 227 4.27 35.67 -2.19
C ALA A 227 3.12 36.64 -1.91
N ARG A 228 1.91 36.29 -2.37
CA ARG A 228 0.67 36.97 -1.97
C ARG A 228 0.30 36.47 -0.57
N VAL A 229 0.42 37.31 0.45
CA VAL A 229 0.37 36.88 1.87
C VAL A 229 -1.05 36.94 2.49
N HIS A 230 -2.09 37.31 1.73
CA HIS A 230 -3.42 37.52 2.30
C HIS A 230 -4.49 36.54 1.83
N ARG A 231 -5.37 36.12 2.76
CA ARG A 231 -6.47 35.15 2.56
C ARG A 231 -7.47 35.54 1.46
N ASN A 232 -7.63 36.84 1.20
CA ASN A 232 -8.60 37.40 0.24
C ASN A 232 -7.93 38.07 -0.98
N CYS A 233 -6.71 37.68 -1.35
CA CYS A 233 -5.94 38.37 -2.39
C CYS A 233 -6.47 38.15 -3.83
N TYR A 234 -7.38 37.20 -4.05
CA TYR A 234 -7.98 36.91 -5.37
C TYR A 234 -9.21 37.77 -5.70
N GLU A 235 -9.78 38.44 -4.70
CA GLU A 235 -10.98 39.27 -4.84
C GLU A 235 -10.65 40.78 -4.84
N ARG A 236 -9.36 41.14 -4.84
CA ARG A 236 -8.88 42.52 -4.78
C ARG A 236 -7.84 42.80 -5.86
N SER A 237 -7.95 43.97 -6.49
CA SER A 237 -6.94 44.50 -7.41
C SER A 237 -5.60 44.66 -6.70
N CYS A 238 -4.52 44.22 -7.37
CA CYS A 238 -3.17 44.27 -6.80
C CYS A 238 -2.61 45.70 -6.73
N VAL A 239 -3.15 46.61 -7.54
CA VAL A 239 -2.79 48.04 -7.54
C VAL A 239 -3.28 48.73 -6.26
N ASP A 240 -4.45 48.30 -5.79
CA ASP A 240 -5.16 48.89 -4.66
C ASP A 240 -4.92 48.15 -3.33
N CYS A 241 -4.09 47.12 -3.35
CA CYS A 241 -3.77 46.33 -2.16
C CYS A 241 -2.66 47.00 -1.34
N ASP A 242 -2.98 47.40 -0.11
CA ASP A 242 -2.08 47.94 0.90
C ASP A 242 -1.39 46.84 1.74
N LEU A 243 -1.78 45.58 1.56
CA LEU A 243 -1.32 44.43 2.34
C LEU A 243 -0.12 43.70 1.71
N CYS A 244 0.31 44.09 0.50
CA CYS A 244 1.42 43.46 -0.23
C CYS A 244 2.57 44.47 -0.44
N ASP A 245 3.82 44.04 -0.24
CA ASP A 245 5.01 44.88 -0.44
C ASP A 245 5.27 45.22 -1.91
N LYS A 246 4.87 44.35 -2.85
CA LYS A 246 4.99 44.56 -4.30
C LYS A 246 3.61 44.59 -4.95
N ARG A 247 3.36 45.66 -5.71
CA ARG A 247 2.14 45.87 -6.50
C ARG A 247 2.40 45.45 -7.94
N TYR A 248 1.53 44.61 -8.47
CA TYR A 248 1.59 44.19 -9.88
C TYR A 248 0.49 44.92 -10.65
N PRO A 249 0.83 45.66 -11.72
CA PRO A 249 -0.19 46.26 -12.57
C PRO A 249 -1.00 45.16 -13.27
N GLU A 250 -2.32 45.30 -13.24
CA GLU A 250 -3.20 44.43 -14.03
C GLU A 250 -2.95 44.74 -15.51
N GLY A 251 -2.34 43.79 -16.23
CA GLY A 251 -2.02 43.92 -17.66
C GLY A 251 -0.53 43.92 -18.02
N GLY A 252 0.39 43.60 -17.09
CA GLY A 252 1.80 43.39 -17.41
C GLY A 252 2.10 41.94 -17.81
N ASP A 253 2.46 41.72 -19.08
CA ASP A 253 2.94 40.46 -19.66
C ASP A 253 4.18 39.91 -18.94
N CYS A 254 3.97 39.24 -17.81
CA CYS A 254 4.96 38.38 -17.16
C CYS A 254 4.29 37.06 -16.80
N ILE A 255 3.73 36.41 -17.83
CA ILE A 255 3.35 35.00 -17.76
C ILE A 255 4.65 34.20 -17.70
N LEU A 256 5.10 33.87 -16.48
CA LEU A 256 5.88 32.65 -16.29
C LEU A 256 4.90 31.51 -16.54
N THR A 257 4.87 31.03 -17.78
CA THR A 257 4.08 29.89 -18.23
C THR A 257 4.47 28.70 -17.35
N PHE A 258 3.62 28.33 -16.40
CA PHE A 258 3.86 27.14 -15.59
C PHE A 258 3.55 25.90 -16.44
N MET A 259 4.38 24.86 -16.31
CA MET A 259 4.28 23.56 -16.99
C MET A 259 2.89 22.89 -16.96
N LYS A 260 1.99 23.34 -16.08
CA LYS A 260 0.62 22.85 -15.95
C LYS A 260 -0.29 23.22 -17.15
N ASP A 261 0.06 24.29 -17.88
CA ASP A 261 -0.68 24.71 -19.08
C ASP A 261 -0.48 23.75 -20.27
N PHE A 262 0.55 22.90 -20.23
CA PHE A 262 0.77 21.84 -21.23
C PHE A 262 0.00 20.55 -20.94
N LEU A 263 -0.64 20.41 -19.77
CA LEU A 263 -1.36 19.19 -19.38
C LEU A 263 -2.88 19.26 -19.58
N ALA A 264 -3.41 20.40 -20.06
CA ALA A 264 -4.82 20.52 -20.42
C ALA A 264 -5.07 19.88 -21.80
N THR A 265 -5.62 18.67 -21.79
CA THR A 265 -6.13 17.98 -22.99
C THR A 265 -7.25 18.81 -23.65
N PRO A 266 -7.32 18.95 -24.98
CA PRO A 266 -8.36 19.76 -25.63
C PRO A 266 -9.73 19.09 -25.52
N GLY A 267 -10.52 19.51 -24.55
CA GLY A 267 -11.89 19.03 -24.31
C GLY A 267 -12.94 19.99 -24.85
N ARG A 268 -13.61 19.54 -25.93
CA ARG A 268 -14.96 19.91 -26.40
C ARG A 268 -15.25 21.38 -26.73
N LYS A 269 -15.31 21.66 -28.05
CA LYS A 269 -16.09 22.75 -28.63
C LYS A 269 -17.53 22.69 -28.10
N LYS A 270 -17.96 23.73 -27.38
CA LYS A 270 -19.39 24.04 -27.25
C LYS A 270 -19.88 24.54 -28.62
N LYS A 271 -20.89 23.85 -29.15
CA LYS A 271 -21.81 24.43 -30.12
C LYS A 271 -22.65 25.42 -29.35
N ASP A 272 -22.67 26.67 -29.80
CA ASP A 272 -23.78 27.59 -29.57
C ASP A 272 -23.95 28.38 -30.89
N GLU A 273 -25.16 28.23 -31.44
CA GLU A 273 -25.89 29.01 -32.47
C GLU A 273 -25.17 29.53 -33.73
#